data_AF-A0A1G3QN14-F1
#
_entry.id   AF-A0A1G3QN14-F1
#
_cell.length_a   1.000
_cell.length_b   1.000
_cell.length_c   1.000
_cell.angle_alpha   90.00
_cell.angle_beta   90.00
_cell.angle_gamma   90.00
#
_symmetry.space_group_name_H-M   'P 1'
#
loop_
_entity.id
_entity.type
_entity.pdbx_description
1 polymer ?
#
loop_
_entity_poly.entity_id
_entity_poly.type
_entity_poly.pdbx_seq_one_letter_code
_entity_poly.pdbx_strand_id
1 'polypeptide(L)'
;MRYFKIFIVLFLVTACVVSCKKKEMSLEDFAKIENDVNVPNPELCKPKVEDVAEKYGYTYQQYKDMFDKVQKDHKLREQLGEIRLKPQKPGNK
;
A
#
# COMPACT_ATOMS: atom_id res chain seq x y z
N MET A 1 -37.94 -2.70 23.14
CA MET A 1 -36.82 -1.73 22.96
C MET A 1 -35.45 -2.24 23.39
N ARG A 2 -35.34 -3.12 24.40
CA ARG A 2 -34.03 -3.60 24.91
C ARG A 2 -33.27 -4.46 23.90
N TYR A 3 -33.97 -5.33 23.16
CA TYR A 3 -33.38 -6.17 22.11
C TYR A 3 -32.91 -5.40 20.88
N PHE A 4 -33.61 -4.31 20.50
CA PHE A 4 -33.24 -3.47 19.35
C PHE A 4 -31.88 -2.79 19.55
N LYS A 5 -31.55 -2.39 20.79
CA LYS A 5 -30.23 -1.83 21.12
C LYS A 5 -29.11 -2.85 20.96
N ILE A 6 -29.36 -4.13 21.23
CA ILE A 6 -28.36 -5.20 21.12
C ILE A 6 -28.00 -5.46 19.66
N PHE A 7 -28.99 -5.46 18.76
CA PHE A 7 -28.76 -5.62 17.32
C PHE A 7 -27.93 -4.47 16.72
N ILE A 8 -28.16 -3.23 17.16
CA ILE A 8 -27.39 -2.07 16.69
C ILE A 8 -25.92 -2.16 17.12
N VAL A 9 -25.65 -2.57 18.36
CA VAL A 9 -24.27 -2.76 18.86
C VAL A 9 -23.57 -3.89 18.11
N LEU A 10 -24.25 -5.00 17.84
CA LEU A 10 -23.69 -6.13 17.10
C LEU A 10 -23.32 -5.75 15.65
N PHE A 11 -24.15 -4.94 14.99
CA PHE A 11 -23.91 -4.47 13.62
C PHE A 11 -22.74 -3.47 13.52
N LEU A 12 -22.53 -2.67 14.56
CA LEU A 12 -21.42 -1.72 14.64
C LEU A 12 -20.07 -2.43 14.81
N VAL A 13 -20.03 -3.50 15.60
CA VAL A 13 -18.81 -4.29 15.82
C VAL A 13 -18.39 -5.04 14.55
N THR A 14 -19.33 -5.60 13.77
CA THR A 14 -19.01 -6.28 12.51
C THR A 14 -18.51 -5.31 11.43
N ALA A 15 -19.03 -4.07 11.38
CA ALA A 15 -18.55 -3.04 10.45
C ALA A 15 -17.09 -2.64 10.72
N CYS A 16 -16.65 -2.59 11.98
CA CYS A 16 -15.25 -2.31 12.33
C CYS A 16 -14.29 -3.43 11.90
N VAL A 17 -14.73 -4.70 11.91
CA VAL A 17 -13.89 -5.84 11.52
C VAL A 17 -13.66 -5.87 9.99
N VAL A 18 -14.64 -5.47 9.18
CA VAL A 18 -14.49 -5.43 7.72
C VAL A 18 -13.61 -4.26 7.26
N SER A 19 -13.49 -3.20 8.07
CA SER A 19 -12.60 -2.06 7.76
C SER A 19 -11.12 -2.35 7.99
N CYS A 20 -10.77 -3.50 8.60
CA CYS A 20 -9.40 -3.93 8.80
C CYS A 20 -8.94 -4.95 7.73
N LYS A 21 -9.37 -4.77 6.48
CA LYS A 21 -8.75 -5.50 5.36
C LYS A 21 -7.41 -4.83 5.05
N LYS A 22 -6.31 -5.53 5.35
CA LYS A 22 -4.96 -5.14 4.91
C LYS A 22 -5.01 -4.93 3.39
N LYS A 23 -4.95 -3.67 2.95
CA LYS A 23 -4.89 -3.31 1.53
C LYS A 23 -3.66 -3.96 0.94
N GLU A 24 -3.80 -4.86 -0.04
CA GLU A 24 -2.62 -5.34 -0.74
C GLU A 24 -2.00 -4.19 -1.52
N MET A 25 -0.68 -4.05 -1.43
CA MET A 25 0.05 -3.05 -2.19
C MET A 25 0.08 -3.46 -3.66
N SER A 26 -0.31 -2.55 -4.55
CA SER A 26 -0.14 -2.72 -6.00
C SER A 26 1.29 -2.37 -6.41
N LEU A 27 1.77 -2.97 -7.49
CA LEU A 27 3.05 -2.59 -8.14
C LEU A 27 3.07 -1.11 -8.56
N GLU A 28 1.93 -0.55 -8.99
CA GLU A 28 1.84 0.86 -9.37
C GLU A 28 1.96 1.79 -8.16
N ASP A 29 1.32 1.42 -7.05
CA ASP A 29 1.39 2.18 -5.81
C ASP A 29 2.78 2.08 -5.19
N PHE A 30 3.39 0.90 -5.25
CA PHE A 30 4.80 0.70 -4.89
C PHE A 30 5.72 1.60 -5.71
N ALA A 31 5.55 1.67 -7.05
CA ALA A 31 6.36 2.51 -7.92
C ALA A 31 6.25 4.01 -7.56
N LYS A 32 5.05 4.48 -7.19
CA LYS A 32 4.83 5.86 -6.74
C LYS A 32 5.53 6.11 -5.40
N ILE A 33 5.32 5.23 -4.42
CA ILE A 33 5.92 5.34 -3.08
C ILE A 33 7.44 5.30 -3.20
N GLU A 34 8.01 4.38 -3.98
CA GLU A 34 9.46 4.25 -4.16
C GLU A 34 10.07 5.52 -4.78
N ASN A 35 9.39 6.14 -5.75
CA ASN A 35 9.80 7.40 -6.35
C ASN A 35 9.81 8.55 -5.32
N ASP A 36 8.78 8.62 -4.47
CA ASP A 36 8.67 9.64 -3.41
C ASP A 36 9.65 9.41 -2.25
N VAL A 37 9.83 8.15 -1.85
CA VAL A 37 10.82 7.77 -0.83
C VAL A 37 12.23 8.08 -1.32
N ASN A 38 12.53 7.76 -2.59
CA ASN A 38 13.83 7.97 -3.22
C ASN A 38 15.00 7.47 -2.34
N VAL A 39 14.93 6.20 -1.94
CA VAL A 39 16.01 5.52 -1.21
C VAL A 39 16.35 4.19 -1.89
N PRO A 40 17.63 3.79 -1.93
CA PRO A 40 18.04 2.55 -2.57
C PRO A 40 17.66 1.29 -1.77
N ASN A 41 17.48 1.41 -0.45
CA ASN A 41 17.03 0.31 0.39
C ASN A 41 16.12 0.86 1.51
N PRO A 42 14.90 0.30 1.69
CA PRO A 42 13.98 0.72 2.73
C PRO A 42 14.53 0.58 4.15
N GLU A 43 15.45 -0.34 4.39
CA GLU A 43 16.04 -0.58 5.72
C GLU A 43 17.02 0.52 6.13
N LEU A 44 17.59 1.27 5.17
CA LEU A 44 18.52 2.37 5.47
C LEU A 44 17.81 3.59 6.07
N CYS A 45 16.54 3.78 5.75
CA CYS A 45 15.73 4.92 6.20
C CYS A 45 14.28 4.51 6.47
N LYS A 46 14.10 3.54 7.37
CA LYS A 46 12.78 3.08 7.83
C LYS A 46 11.79 4.22 8.13
N PRO A 47 12.13 5.26 8.93
CA PRO A 47 11.16 6.31 9.26
C PRO A 47 10.68 7.08 8.02
N LYS A 48 11.57 7.34 7.05
CA LYS A 48 11.20 8.01 5.80
C LYS A 48 10.27 7.14 4.95
N VAL A 49 10.56 5.85 4.87
CA VAL A 49 9.72 4.89 4.11
C VAL A 49 8.34 4.77 4.74
N GLU A 50 8.28 4.72 6.07
CA GLU A 50 7.03 4.67 6.84
C GLU A 50 6.21 5.94 6.62
N ASP A 51 6.80 7.13 6.81
CA ASP A 51 6.14 8.41 6.60
C ASP A 51 5.57 8.56 5.18
N VAL A 52 6.29 8.09 4.16
CA VAL A 52 5.80 8.16 2.78
C VAL A 52 4.75 7.09 2.55
N ALA A 53 4.97 5.83 2.93
CA ALA A 53 4.01 4.74 2.74
C ALA A 53 2.66 5.06 3.41
N GLU A 54 2.67 5.67 4.59
CA GLU A 54 1.47 6.08 5.31
C GLU A 54 0.65 7.13 4.53
N LYS A 55 1.31 8.05 3.81
CA LYS A 55 0.61 9.03 2.92
C LYS A 55 -0.21 8.33 1.83
N TYR A 56 0.18 7.12 1.43
CA TYR A 56 -0.52 6.30 0.44
C TYR A 56 -1.46 5.26 1.07
N GLY A 57 -1.59 5.26 2.41
CA GLY A 57 -2.42 4.31 3.16
C GLY A 57 -1.81 2.93 3.28
N TYR A 58 -0.48 2.84 3.28
CA TYR A 58 0.28 1.60 3.44
C TYR A 58 1.21 1.67 4.64
N THR A 59 1.54 0.50 5.17
CA THR A 59 2.52 0.35 6.25
C THR A 59 3.91 0.07 5.68
N TYR A 60 4.95 0.36 6.47
CA TYR A 60 6.32 -0.04 6.16
C TYR A 60 6.44 -1.53 5.79
N GLN A 61 5.73 -2.40 6.52
CA GLN A 61 5.77 -3.84 6.28
C GLN A 61 5.24 -4.20 4.89
N GLN A 62 4.13 -3.59 4.46
CA GLN A 62 3.58 -3.82 3.11
C GLN A 62 4.53 -3.34 2.01
N TYR A 63 5.19 -2.20 2.22
CA TYR A 63 6.22 -1.72 1.31
C TYR A 63 7.41 -2.69 1.23
N LYS A 64 7.92 -3.11 2.38
CA LYS A 64 9.04 -4.05 2.47
C LYS A 64 8.72 -5.38 1.80
N ASP A 65 7.55 -5.94 2.08
CA ASP A 65 7.12 -7.21 1.49
C ASP A 65 7.04 -7.11 -0.04
N MET A 66 6.60 -5.97 -0.59
CA MET A 66 6.58 -5.73 -2.04
C MET A 66 8.00 -5.56 -2.60
N PHE A 67 8.85 -4.80 -1.93
CA PHE A 67 10.26 -4.61 -2.30
C PHE A 67 10.98 -5.97 -2.40
N ASP A 68 10.83 -6.83 -1.39
CA ASP A 68 11.42 -8.16 -1.36
C ASP A 68 10.86 -9.06 -2.48
N LYS A 69 9.55 -8.95 -2.78
CA LYS A 69 8.93 -9.68 -3.90
C LYS A 69 9.50 -9.23 -5.25
N VAL A 70 9.61 -7.92 -5.48
CA VAL A 70 10.17 -7.34 -6.71
C VAL A 70 11.64 -7.73 -6.89
N GLN A 71 12.42 -7.80 -5.81
CA GLN A 71 13.81 -8.25 -5.91
C GLN A 71 13.94 -9.72 -6.28
N LYS A 72 13.05 -10.58 -5.77
CA LYS A 72 13.08 -12.03 -5.98
C LYS A 72 12.49 -12.45 -7.32
N ASP A 73 11.46 -11.75 -7.80
CA ASP A 73 10.75 -12.09 -9.04
C ASP A 73 11.20 -11.18 -10.19
N HIS A 74 11.87 -11.79 -11.16
CA HIS A 74 12.34 -11.10 -12.37
C HIS A 74 11.21 -10.44 -13.15
N LYS A 75 10.04 -11.08 -13.20
CA LYS A 75 8.88 -10.59 -13.97
C LYS A 75 8.27 -9.35 -13.33
N LEU A 76 8.17 -9.33 -12.00
CA LEU A 76 7.70 -8.14 -11.28
C LEU A 76 8.66 -6.95 -11.47
N ARG A 77 9.96 -7.23 -11.52
CA ARG A 77 10.99 -6.21 -11.78
C ARG A 77 10.89 -5.63 -13.19
N GLU A 78 10.66 -6.46 -14.20
CA GLU A 78 10.39 -6.01 -15.56
C GLU A 78 9.13 -5.16 -15.64
N GLN A 79 8.02 -5.63 -15.05
CA GLN A 79 6.76 -4.88 -14.99
C GLN A 79 6.91 -3.53 -14.27
N LEU A 80 7.68 -3.49 -13.19
CA LEU A 80 8.02 -2.25 -12.49
C LEU A 80 8.81 -1.29 -13.40
N GLY A 81 9.77 -1.83 -14.15
CA GLY A 81 10.50 -1.09 -15.18
C GLY A 81 9.57 -0.52 -16.24
N GLU A 82 8.63 -1.32 -16.75
CA GLU A 82 7.61 -0.86 -17.71
C GLU A 82 6.72 0.24 -17.14
N ILE A 83 6.29 0.13 -15.87
CA ILE A 83 5.49 1.14 -15.18
C ILE A 83 6.26 2.47 -15.08
N ARG A 84 7.57 2.41 -14.77
CA ARG A 84 8.44 3.59 -14.70
C ARG A 84 8.69 4.22 -16.08
N LEU A 85 8.77 3.41 -17.13
CA LEU A 85 9.06 3.83 -18.50
C LEU A 85 7.82 4.30 -19.26
N LYS A 86 6.63 3.81 -18.90
CA LYS A 86 5.38 4.35 -19.43
C LYS A 86 5.36 5.84 -19.06
N PRO A 87 5.31 6.75 -20.06
CA PRO A 87 5.14 8.16 -19.74
C PRO A 87 3.89 8.21 -18.87
N GLN A 88 4.00 8.80 -17.67
CA GLN A 88 2.83 9.17 -16.89
C GLN A 88 2.00 10.02 -17.85
N LYS A 89 1.01 9.40 -18.52
CA LYS A 89 0.18 10.11 -19.48
C LYS A 89 -0.37 11.27 -18.69
N PRO A 90 -0.07 12.53 -19.06
CA PRO A 90 -0.71 13.66 -18.41
C PRO A 90 -2.21 13.39 -18.55
N GLY A 91 -2.87 13.26 -17.41
CA GLY A 91 -4.30 13.03 -17.34
C GLY A 91 -4.96 14.09 -18.21
N ASN A 92 -5.74 13.61 -19.17
CA ASN A 92 -6.64 14.41 -19.98
C ASN A 92 -7.50 15.27 -19.04
N LYS A 93 -7.27 16.57 -19.01
CA LYS A 93 -8.20 17.60 -18.50
C LYS A 93 -8.09 18.81 -19.40
#